data_AF-A0A0S7XCU3-F1
#
_entry.id   AF-A0A0S7XCU3-F1
#
_cell.length_a   1.000
_cell.length_b   1.000
_cell.length_c   1.000
_cell.angle_alpha   90.00
_cell.angle_beta   90.00
_cell.angle_gamma   90.00
#
_symmetry.space_group_name_H-M   'P 1'
#
loop_
_entity.id
_entity.type
_entity.pdbx_description
1 polymer ?
#
loop_
_entity_poly.entity_id
_entity_poly.type
_entity_poly.pdbx_seq_one_letter_code
_entity_poly.pdbx_strand_id
1 'polypeptide(L)'
;MEKPMKYVTNYFEKGNELLTKKRYEEAILCYEKALKNGRFNTRYKVIYNMGIAYNHLGKHKKAVKCYEKVLKDRDYPTPYKAFNNMGNSYYRLGQYNKAIECYEKALADENYISPGNTWFNIGLIYNQLKQYNKAIECYEKAMEERKYIPLPNIWNELTKAHNRMERFDKNPAFLQKRENLKTSYS
;
A
#
# COMPACT_ATOMS: atom_id res chain seq x y z
N MET A 1 5.22 -35.07 -34.70
CA MET A 1 5.58 -35.37 -33.28
C MET A 1 6.12 -34.10 -32.65
N GLU A 2 5.27 -33.36 -31.94
CA GLU A 2 5.69 -32.18 -31.18
C GLU A 2 6.53 -32.62 -29.98
N LYS A 3 7.77 -32.11 -29.90
CA LYS A 3 8.62 -32.29 -28.72
C LYS A 3 7.97 -31.58 -27.50
N PRO A 4 8.08 -32.17 -26.29
CA PRO A 4 7.36 -31.69 -25.12
C PRO A 4 7.83 -30.28 -24.71
N MET A 5 6.83 -29.44 -24.42
CA MET A 5 6.87 -28.04 -23.98
C MET A 5 7.54 -27.88 -22.60
N LYS A 6 8.84 -28.21 -22.46
CA LYS A 6 9.51 -28.33 -21.15
C LYS A 6 10.51 -27.22 -20.78
N TYR A 7 10.70 -26.19 -21.61
CA TYR A 7 11.70 -25.13 -21.35
C TYR A 7 11.32 -23.69 -21.73
N VAL A 8 10.03 -23.36 -21.90
CA VAL A 8 9.67 -21.93 -21.95
C VAL A 8 9.73 -21.42 -20.52
N THR A 9 10.86 -20.82 -20.13
CA THR A 9 10.95 -20.12 -18.84
C THR A 9 9.85 -19.07 -18.83
N ASN A 10 8.86 -19.25 -17.97
CA ASN A 10 7.83 -18.25 -17.76
C ASN A 10 8.49 -17.04 -17.09
N TYR A 11 8.90 -16.04 -17.88
CA TYR A 11 9.59 -14.86 -17.39
C TYR A 11 8.82 -14.15 -16.26
N PHE A 12 7.49 -14.29 -16.21
CA PHE A 12 6.69 -13.79 -15.10
C PHE A 12 7.00 -14.52 -13.78
N GLU A 13 7.04 -15.86 -13.79
CA GLU A 13 7.36 -16.65 -12.60
C GLU A 13 8.79 -16.37 -12.10
N LYS A 14 9.76 -16.33 -13.02
CA LYS A 14 11.14 -15.94 -12.69
C LYS A 14 11.20 -14.52 -12.12
N GLY A 15 10.44 -13.59 -12.68
CA GLY A 15 10.32 -12.23 -12.15
C GLY A 15 9.78 -12.21 -10.72
N ASN A 16 8.77 -13.03 -10.42
CA ASN A 16 8.21 -13.15 -9.07
C ASN A 16 9.21 -13.73 -8.07
N GLU A 17 9.97 -14.75 -8.47
CA GLU A 17 11.04 -15.33 -7.64
C GLU A 17 12.14 -14.30 -7.33
N LEU A 18 12.54 -13.52 -8.33
CA LEU A 18 13.52 -12.44 -8.15
C LEU A 18 12.96 -11.34 -7.25
N LEU A 19 11.67 -11.02 -7.37
CA LEU A 19 10.98 -10.06 -6.52
C LEU A 19 10.98 -10.50 -5.04
N THR A 20 10.69 -11.78 -4.75
CA THR A 20 10.74 -12.31 -3.38
C THR A 20 12.16 -12.33 -2.82
N LYS A 21 13.17 -12.60 -3.69
CA LYS A 21 14.60 -12.49 -3.37
C LYS A 21 15.11 -11.05 -3.31
N LYS A 22 14.25 -10.04 -3.46
CA LYS A 22 14.57 -8.59 -3.44
C LYS A 22 15.56 -8.17 -4.55
N ARG A 23 15.70 -8.96 -5.62
CA ARG A 23 16.51 -8.65 -6.81
C ARG A 23 15.66 -7.87 -7.82
N TYR A 24 15.33 -6.63 -7.47
CA TYR A 24 14.28 -5.86 -8.14
C TYR A 24 14.61 -5.48 -9.58
N GLU A 25 15.85 -5.10 -9.89
CA GLU A 25 16.29 -4.77 -11.25
C GLU A 25 16.12 -5.97 -12.19
N GLU A 26 16.56 -7.15 -11.74
CA GLU A 26 16.46 -8.37 -12.53
C GLU A 26 15.03 -8.87 -12.67
N ALA A 27 14.20 -8.68 -11.64
CA ALA A 27 12.77 -8.92 -11.71
C ALA A 27 12.12 -8.05 -12.80
N ILE A 28 12.45 -6.75 -12.85
CA ILE A 28 11.95 -5.82 -13.87
C ILE A 28 12.35 -6.30 -15.29
N LEU A 29 13.61 -6.69 -15.50
CA LEU A 29 14.04 -7.23 -16.80
C LEU A 29 13.24 -8.48 -17.21
N CYS A 30 12.91 -9.35 -16.25
CA CYS A 30 12.07 -10.51 -16.50
C CYS A 30 10.63 -10.09 -16.85
N TYR A 31 10.04 -9.13 -16.13
CA TYR A 31 8.71 -8.62 -16.44
C TYR A 31 8.64 -7.95 -17.82
N GLU A 32 9.66 -7.19 -18.22
CA GLU A 32 9.75 -6.60 -19.56
C GLU A 32 9.77 -7.66 -20.66
N LYS A 33 10.54 -8.75 -20.46
CA LYS A 33 10.53 -9.91 -21.37
C LYS A 33 9.19 -10.62 -21.40
N ALA A 34 8.54 -10.80 -20.24
CA ALA A 34 7.20 -11.38 -20.14
C ALA A 34 6.15 -10.57 -20.93
N LEU A 35 6.20 -9.24 -20.85
CA LEU A 35 5.29 -8.36 -21.57
C LEU A 35 5.51 -8.36 -23.09
N LYS A 36 6.75 -8.55 -23.55
CA LYS A 36 7.07 -8.69 -24.99
C LYS A 36 6.54 -10.00 -25.57
N ASN A 37 6.56 -11.08 -24.79
CA ASN A 37 6.18 -12.42 -25.24
C ASN A 37 4.68 -12.74 -25.13
N GLY A 38 3.85 -11.75 -24.78
CA GLY A 38 2.43 -11.70 -25.15
C GLY A 38 1.55 -12.85 -24.64
N ARG A 39 1.32 -12.95 -23.32
CA ARG A 39 0.14 -13.65 -22.79
C ARG A 39 -0.85 -12.65 -22.20
N PHE A 40 -2.04 -12.57 -22.78
CA PHE A 40 -3.02 -11.54 -22.43
C PHE A 40 -3.66 -11.75 -21.04
N ASN A 41 -3.73 -12.99 -20.54
CA ASN A 41 -4.41 -13.32 -19.29
C ASN A 41 -3.63 -12.97 -18.00
N THR A 42 -2.37 -12.58 -18.08
CA THR A 42 -1.54 -12.23 -16.90
C THR A 42 -0.90 -10.85 -16.99
N ARG A 43 -1.24 -10.07 -18.02
CA ARG A 43 -0.61 -8.78 -18.30
C ARG A 43 -0.69 -7.82 -17.10
N TYR A 44 -1.88 -7.64 -16.51
CA TYR A 44 -2.03 -6.78 -15.34
C TYR A 44 -1.19 -7.28 -14.15
N LYS A 45 -1.04 -8.60 -13.94
CA LYS A 45 -0.24 -9.16 -12.84
C LYS A 45 1.23 -8.81 -13.02
N VAL A 46 1.74 -8.95 -14.24
CA VAL A 46 3.12 -8.61 -14.59
C VAL A 46 3.37 -7.11 -14.36
N ILE A 47 2.49 -6.23 -14.87
CA ILE A 47 2.65 -4.77 -14.72
C ILE A 47 2.54 -4.36 -13.25
N TYR A 48 1.61 -4.95 -12.50
CA TYR A 48 1.43 -4.68 -11.07
C TYR A 48 2.69 -5.04 -10.27
N ASN A 49 3.25 -6.24 -10.47
CA ASN A 49 4.47 -6.68 -9.78
C ASN A 49 5.71 -5.88 -10.21
N MET A 50 5.76 -5.45 -11.48
CA MET A 50 6.78 -4.51 -11.94
C MET A 50 6.67 -3.15 -11.22
N GLY A 51 5.45 -2.68 -10.96
CA GLY A 51 5.19 -1.48 -10.14
C GLY A 51 5.72 -1.63 -8.71
N ILE A 52 5.50 -2.80 -8.08
CA ILE A 52 6.05 -3.12 -6.74
C ILE A 52 7.59 -3.06 -6.77
N ALA A 53 8.23 -3.71 -7.75
CA ALA A 53 9.67 -3.67 -7.90
C ALA A 53 10.21 -2.24 -8.05
N TYR A 54 9.56 -1.41 -8.87
CA TYR A 54 9.93 0.00 -9.01
C TYR A 54 9.79 0.79 -7.70
N ASN A 55 8.76 0.50 -6.89
CA ASN A 55 8.59 1.13 -5.59
C ASN A 55 9.72 0.78 -4.62
N HIS A 56 10.16 -0.49 -4.58
CA HIS A 56 11.29 -0.90 -3.76
C HIS A 56 12.61 -0.25 -4.18
N LEU A 57 12.77 0.07 -5.47
CA LEU A 57 13.93 0.80 -6.00
C LEU A 57 13.85 2.32 -5.84
N GLY A 58 12.84 2.85 -5.16
CA GLY A 58 12.63 4.30 -5.04
C GLY A 58 12.20 4.98 -6.36
N LYS A 59 11.96 4.20 -7.42
CA LYS A 59 11.55 4.69 -8.75
C LYS A 59 10.03 4.94 -8.79
N HIS A 60 9.53 5.73 -7.83
CA HIS A 60 8.10 5.91 -7.57
C HIS A 60 7.31 6.44 -8.77
N LYS A 61 7.88 7.35 -9.58
CA LYS A 61 7.21 7.81 -10.83
C LYS A 61 6.96 6.67 -11.82
N LYS A 62 7.87 5.69 -11.91
CA LYS A 62 7.68 4.50 -12.76
C LYS A 62 6.65 3.54 -12.15
N ALA A 63 6.64 3.40 -10.83
CA ALA A 63 5.64 2.62 -10.12
C ALA A 63 4.21 3.16 -10.36
N VAL A 64 4.00 4.48 -10.22
CA VAL A 64 2.71 5.14 -10.55
C VAL A 64 2.25 4.78 -11.97
N LYS A 65 3.13 4.94 -12.97
CA LYS A 65 2.80 4.58 -14.36
C LYS A 65 2.41 3.12 -14.54
N CYS A 66 2.93 2.21 -13.71
CA CYS A 66 2.54 0.80 -13.74
C CYS A 66 1.12 0.62 -13.17
N TYR A 67 0.83 1.22 -12.02
CA TYR A 67 -0.50 1.13 -11.41
C TYR A 67 -1.58 1.80 -12.25
N GLU A 68 -1.29 2.96 -12.86
CA GLU A 68 -2.21 3.60 -13.82
C GLU A 68 -2.53 2.71 -15.02
N LYS A 69 -1.55 1.95 -15.53
CA LYS A 69 -1.77 0.99 -16.61
C LYS A 69 -2.63 -0.19 -16.16
N VAL A 70 -2.41 -0.69 -14.95
CA VAL A 70 -3.22 -1.79 -14.38
C VAL A 70 -4.66 -1.36 -14.16
N LEU A 71 -4.88 -0.14 -13.66
CA LEU A 71 -6.22 0.40 -13.40
C LEU A 71 -7.05 0.69 -14.67
N LYS A 72 -6.41 0.73 -15.85
CA LYS A 72 -7.09 0.81 -17.15
C LYS A 72 -7.54 -0.55 -17.68
N ASP A 73 -7.06 -1.63 -17.06
CA ASP A 73 -7.43 -3.00 -17.41
C ASP A 73 -8.74 -3.38 -16.70
N ARG A 74 -9.79 -3.66 -17.47
CA ARG A 74 -11.13 -3.98 -16.93
C ARG A 74 -11.18 -5.33 -16.23
N ASP A 75 -10.24 -6.23 -16.55
CA ASP A 75 -10.17 -7.57 -15.97
C ASP A 75 -9.35 -7.60 -14.68
N TYR A 76 -8.85 -6.44 -14.19
CA TYR A 76 -8.08 -6.38 -12.96
C TYR A 76 -9.00 -6.56 -11.74
N PRO A 77 -8.86 -7.67 -10.97
CA PRO A 77 -9.86 -8.04 -9.99
C PRO A 77 -9.74 -7.29 -8.66
N THR A 78 -8.70 -6.49 -8.45
CA THR A 78 -8.43 -5.83 -7.16
C THR A 78 -7.99 -4.37 -7.29
N PRO A 79 -8.80 -3.46 -7.88
CA PRO A 79 -8.45 -2.05 -8.07
C PRO A 79 -7.93 -1.38 -6.80
N TYR A 80 -8.53 -1.67 -5.64
CA TYR A 80 -8.10 -1.15 -4.33
C TYR A 80 -6.60 -1.37 -4.03
N LYS A 81 -6.02 -2.51 -4.42
CA LYS A 81 -4.58 -2.79 -4.20
C LYS A 81 -3.69 -1.88 -5.05
N ALA A 82 -4.08 -1.64 -6.30
CA ALA A 82 -3.35 -0.74 -7.20
C ALA A 82 -3.47 0.71 -6.74
N PHE A 83 -4.67 1.16 -6.37
CA PHE A 83 -4.88 2.49 -5.81
C PHE A 83 -4.09 2.72 -4.51
N ASN A 84 -4.13 1.78 -3.57
CA ASN A 84 -3.37 1.88 -2.33
C ASN A 84 -1.84 1.97 -2.58
N ASN A 85 -1.31 1.13 -3.49
CA ASN A 85 0.12 1.18 -3.81
C ASN A 85 0.52 2.42 -4.62
N MET A 86 -0.38 2.95 -5.45
CA MET A 86 -0.20 4.22 -6.14
C MET A 86 -0.19 5.39 -5.14
N GLY A 87 -1.07 5.36 -4.12
CA GLY A 87 -1.05 6.28 -3.00
C GLY A 87 0.28 6.26 -2.25
N ASN A 88 0.82 5.07 -1.96
CA ASN A 88 2.15 4.91 -1.36
C ASN A 88 3.24 5.56 -2.23
N SER A 89 3.19 5.37 -3.55
CA SER A 89 4.15 6.01 -4.47
C SER A 89 4.04 7.53 -4.47
N TYR A 90 2.82 8.09 -4.51
CA TYR A 90 2.61 9.54 -4.45
C TYR A 90 3.05 10.14 -3.11
N TYR A 91 2.80 9.43 -2.00
CA TYR A 91 3.29 9.81 -0.68
C TYR A 91 4.81 9.94 -0.65
N ARG A 92 5.53 8.95 -1.18
CA ARG A 92 7.00 8.99 -1.28
C ARG A 92 7.53 10.09 -2.21
N LEU A 93 6.70 10.56 -3.14
CA LEU A 93 6.99 11.69 -4.01
C LEU A 93 6.63 13.06 -3.38
N GLY A 94 6.11 13.09 -2.14
CA GLY A 94 5.62 14.31 -1.49
C GLY A 94 4.31 14.86 -2.09
N GLN A 95 3.66 14.12 -2.99
CA GLN A 95 2.41 14.53 -3.63
C GLN A 95 1.21 14.11 -2.78
N TYR A 96 1.08 14.73 -1.61
CA TYR A 96 0.15 14.35 -0.55
C TYR A 96 -1.32 14.32 -0.98
N ASN A 97 -1.81 15.34 -1.69
CA ASN A 97 -3.21 15.38 -2.13
C ASN A 97 -3.54 14.23 -3.09
N LYS A 98 -2.64 13.91 -4.03
CA LYS A 98 -2.82 12.77 -4.94
C LYS A 98 -2.74 11.43 -4.21
N ALA A 99 -1.90 11.34 -3.18
CA ALA A 99 -1.82 10.15 -2.36
C ALA A 99 -3.14 9.90 -1.62
N ILE A 100 -3.71 10.94 -0.99
CA ILE A 100 -5.04 10.89 -0.34
C ILE A 100 -6.11 10.47 -1.35
N GLU A 101 -6.19 11.11 -2.52
CA GLU A 101 -7.18 10.75 -3.55
C GLU A 101 -7.09 9.27 -3.96
N CYS A 102 -5.87 8.73 -4.10
CA CYS A 102 -5.68 7.31 -4.40
C CYS A 102 -6.15 6.43 -3.25
N TYR A 103 -5.84 6.79 -2.00
CA TYR A 103 -6.28 6.02 -0.85
C TYR A 103 -7.80 6.04 -0.68
N GLU A 104 -8.45 7.19 -0.87
CA GLU A 104 -9.91 7.31 -0.85
C GLU A 104 -10.57 6.46 -1.94
N LYS A 105 -10.01 6.43 -3.16
CA LYS A 105 -10.46 5.52 -4.22
C LYS A 105 -10.28 4.05 -3.86
N ALA A 106 -9.24 3.70 -3.12
CA ALA A 106 -9.08 2.33 -2.62
C ALA A 106 -10.15 1.99 -1.57
N LEU A 107 -10.41 2.91 -0.64
CA LEU A 107 -11.39 2.77 0.45
C LEU A 107 -12.84 2.71 -0.03
N ALA A 108 -13.13 3.29 -1.20
CA ALA A 108 -14.45 3.22 -1.82
C ALA A 108 -14.77 1.85 -2.45
N ASP A 109 -13.79 0.94 -2.55
CA ASP A 109 -14.01 -0.42 -3.06
C ASP A 109 -14.57 -1.32 -1.96
N GLU A 110 -15.80 -1.78 -2.12
CA GLU A 110 -16.51 -2.63 -1.15
C GLU A 110 -15.80 -3.98 -0.91
N ASN A 111 -14.96 -4.42 -1.86
CA ASN A 111 -14.16 -5.65 -1.70
C ASN A 111 -12.85 -5.41 -0.95
N TYR A 112 -12.58 -4.18 -0.48
CA TYR A 112 -11.36 -3.88 0.24
C TYR A 112 -11.42 -4.40 1.68
N ILE A 113 -10.96 -5.64 1.85
CA ILE A 113 -10.80 -6.28 3.15
C ILE A 113 -9.61 -5.66 3.91
N SER A 114 -9.84 -5.28 5.17
CA SER A 114 -8.83 -4.76 6.11
C SER A 114 -8.13 -3.45 5.67
N PRO A 115 -8.87 -2.35 5.46
CA PRO A 115 -8.33 -1.06 5.00
C PRO A 115 -7.50 -0.30 6.04
N GLY A 116 -7.28 -0.84 7.25
CA GLY A 116 -6.63 -0.12 8.34
C GLY A 116 -5.24 0.44 8.01
N ASN A 117 -4.47 -0.20 7.12
CA ASN A 117 -3.19 0.36 6.63
C ASN A 117 -3.39 1.64 5.80
N THR A 118 -4.45 1.70 5.00
CA THR A 118 -4.76 2.84 4.15
C THR A 118 -5.19 4.03 4.99
N TRP A 119 -6.07 3.80 5.97
CA TRP A 119 -6.44 4.82 6.96
C TRP A 119 -5.21 5.33 7.72
N PHE A 120 -4.32 4.44 8.17
CA PHE A 120 -3.08 4.83 8.83
C PHE A 120 -2.20 5.72 7.93
N ASN A 121 -2.05 5.36 6.66
CA ASN A 121 -1.28 6.14 5.69
C ASN A 121 -1.89 7.53 5.42
N ILE A 122 -3.21 7.65 5.33
CA ILE A 122 -3.89 8.95 5.24
C ILE A 122 -3.60 9.77 6.51
N GLY A 123 -3.68 9.15 7.69
CA GLY A 123 -3.37 9.80 8.97
C GLY A 123 -1.95 10.37 9.02
N LEU A 124 -0.95 9.62 8.52
CA LEU A 124 0.43 10.09 8.40
C LEU A 124 0.52 11.34 7.52
N ILE A 125 -0.21 11.38 6.41
CA ILE A 125 -0.25 12.55 5.52
C ILE A 125 -0.87 13.75 6.22
N TYR A 126 -2.03 13.59 6.86
CA TYR A 126 -2.65 14.69 7.59
C TYR A 126 -1.77 15.21 8.73
N ASN A 127 -1.03 14.33 9.41
CA ASN A 127 -0.06 14.73 10.43
C ASN A 127 1.10 15.56 9.82
N GLN A 128 1.61 15.18 8.64
CA GLN A 128 2.61 15.97 7.91
C GLN A 128 2.07 17.34 7.45
N LEU A 129 0.80 17.38 7.06
CA LEU A 129 0.09 18.62 6.70
C LEU A 129 -0.35 19.44 7.92
N LYS A 130 0.02 19.05 9.15
CA LYS A 130 -0.40 19.67 10.42
C LYS A 130 -1.92 19.71 10.65
N GLN A 131 -2.68 18.89 9.93
CA GLN A 131 -4.13 18.71 10.10
C GLN A 131 -4.39 17.62 11.14
N TYR A 132 -4.01 17.88 12.39
CA TYR A 132 -3.94 16.84 13.42
C TYR A 132 -5.29 16.22 13.78
N ASN A 133 -6.40 16.97 13.76
CA ASN A 133 -7.75 16.42 13.97
C ASN A 133 -8.06 15.30 12.97
N LYS A 134 -7.84 15.55 11.68
CA LYS A 134 -8.08 14.55 10.63
C LYS A 134 -7.11 13.38 10.74
N ALA A 135 -5.88 13.63 11.17
CA ALA A 135 -4.91 12.56 11.42
C ALA A 135 -5.39 11.61 12.53
N ILE A 136 -5.89 12.16 13.64
CA ILE A 136 -6.48 11.41 14.76
C ILE A 136 -7.65 10.56 14.28
N GLU A 137 -8.63 11.15 13.59
CA GLU A 137 -9.79 10.42 13.06
C GLU A 137 -9.36 9.25 12.15
N CYS A 138 -8.34 9.45 11.31
CA CYS A 138 -7.81 8.40 10.46
C CYS A 138 -7.11 7.29 11.25
N TYR A 139 -6.36 7.63 12.30
CA TYR A 139 -5.73 6.63 13.15
C TYR A 139 -6.75 5.83 13.96
N GLU A 140 -7.82 6.47 14.43
CA GLU A 140 -8.92 5.78 15.13
C GLU A 140 -9.61 4.78 14.20
N LYS A 141 -10.00 5.20 12.98
CA LYS A 141 -10.55 4.30 11.96
C LYS A 141 -9.61 3.14 11.64
N ALA A 142 -8.31 3.41 11.49
CA ALA A 142 -7.32 2.38 11.22
C ALA A 142 -7.24 1.31 12.34
N MET A 143 -7.51 1.68 13.59
CA MET A 143 -7.59 0.75 14.71
C MET A 143 -8.89 -0.04 14.74
N GLU A 144 -10.03 0.58 14.44
CA GLU A 144 -11.34 -0.09 14.36
C GLU A 144 -11.34 -1.20 13.31
N GLU A 145 -10.78 -0.92 12.14
CA GLU A 145 -10.61 -1.87 11.03
C GLU A 145 -9.66 -3.02 11.37
N ARG A 146 -8.74 -2.79 12.31
CA ARG A 146 -7.84 -3.82 12.84
C ARG A 146 -8.27 -4.26 14.22
N LYS A 147 -9.50 -4.77 14.32
CA LYS A 147 -10.14 -5.29 15.54
C LYS A 147 -9.29 -6.26 16.38
N TYR A 148 -8.21 -6.84 15.83
CA TYR A 148 -7.38 -7.85 16.50
C TYR A 148 -5.85 -7.66 16.41
N ILE A 149 -5.32 -6.69 15.64
CA ILE A 149 -3.85 -6.50 15.51
C ILE A 149 -3.53 -5.00 15.43
N PRO A 150 -3.31 -4.29 16.55
CA PRO A 150 -2.90 -2.89 16.49
C PRO A 150 -1.59 -2.75 15.70
N LEU A 151 -1.54 -1.79 14.77
CA LEU A 151 -0.30 -1.42 14.12
C LEU A 151 0.68 -0.94 15.21
N PRO A 152 1.88 -1.54 15.39
CA PRO A 152 2.77 -1.24 16.52
C PRO A 152 3.08 0.25 16.70
N ASN A 153 2.99 1.02 15.62
CA ASN A 153 3.34 2.44 15.59
C ASN A 153 2.13 3.38 15.64
N ILE A 154 0.90 2.89 15.57
CA ILE A 154 -0.29 3.76 15.48
C ILE A 154 -0.48 4.61 16.74
N TRP A 155 -0.28 4.01 17.90
CA TRP A 155 -0.35 4.71 19.18
C TRP A 155 0.72 5.80 19.29
N ASN A 156 1.92 5.57 18.74
CA ASN A 156 2.99 6.56 18.76
C ASN A 156 2.68 7.75 17.86
N GLU A 157 2.05 7.52 16.71
CA GLU A 157 1.64 8.60 15.80
C GLU A 157 0.42 9.36 16.33
N LEU A 158 -0.53 8.65 16.94
CA LEU A 158 -1.73 9.23 17.56
C LEU A 158 -1.38 10.07 18.80
N THR A 159 -0.70 9.48 19.78
CA THR A 159 0.56 10.02 20.36
C THR A 159 0.92 11.47 20.02
N LYS A 160 1.85 11.56 19.06
CA LYS A 160 2.41 12.79 18.54
C LYS A 160 1.35 13.76 18.03
N ALA A 161 0.29 13.28 17.37
CA ALA A 161 -0.76 14.14 16.82
C ALA A 161 -1.51 14.89 17.94
N HIS A 162 -1.90 14.22 19.03
CA HIS A 162 -2.51 14.87 20.20
C HIS A 162 -1.59 15.89 20.87
N ASN A 163 -0.30 15.56 20.99
CA ASN A 163 0.69 16.44 21.62
C ASN A 163 0.85 17.74 20.84
N ARG A 164 0.93 17.64 19.51
CA ARG A 164 1.06 18.78 18.59
C ARG A 164 -0.19 19.64 18.51
N MET A 165 -1.32 19.13 18.99
CA MET A 165 -2.56 19.89 19.13
C MET A 165 -2.64 20.71 20.42
N GLU A 166 -1.64 20.65 21.30
CA GLU A 166 -1.68 21.26 22.64
C GLU A 166 -2.91 20.81 23.46
N ARG A 167 -3.44 19.61 23.17
CA ARG A 167 -4.60 19.01 23.85
C ARG A 167 -4.20 17.91 24.84
N PHE A 168 -2.97 17.95 25.36
CA PHE A 168 -2.47 16.93 26.27
C PHE A 168 -3.31 16.78 27.55
N ASP A 169 -3.95 17.86 28.00
CA ASP A 169 -4.63 17.88 29.29
C ASP A 169 -6.07 17.33 29.29
N LYS A 170 -6.59 16.79 28.16
CA LYS A 170 -8.03 16.45 28.08
C LYS A 170 -8.41 15.09 27.48
N ASN A 171 -7.53 14.09 27.44
CA ASN A 171 -8.07 12.72 27.25
C ASN A 171 -7.40 11.63 28.10
N PRO A 172 -7.60 11.67 29.44
CA PRO A 172 -7.24 10.57 30.33
C PRO A 172 -7.82 9.22 29.88
N ALA A 173 -9.01 9.22 29.26
CA ALA A 173 -9.64 8.02 28.74
C ALA A 173 -8.85 7.40 27.58
N PHE A 174 -8.16 8.20 26.76
CA PHE A 174 -7.28 7.71 25.70
C PHE A 174 -6.03 7.03 26.26
N LEU A 175 -5.38 7.66 27.25
CA LEU A 175 -4.20 7.07 27.92
C LEU A 175 -4.58 5.76 28.61
N GLN A 176 -5.74 5.74 29.29
CA GLN A 176 -6.27 4.54 29.91
C GLN A 176 -6.59 3.45 28.88
N LYS A 177 -7.23 3.80 27.75
CA LYS A 177 -7.53 2.85 26.66
C LYS A 177 -6.27 2.28 26.03
N ARG A 178 -5.22 3.10 25.86
CA ARG A 178 -3.91 2.68 25.37
C ARG A 178 -3.25 1.70 26.34
N GLU A 179 -3.23 1.99 27.63
CA GLU A 179 -2.65 1.11 28.65
C GLU A 179 -3.42 -0.20 28.78
N ASN A 180 -4.76 -0.16 28.82
CA ASN A 180 -5.60 -1.35 28.88
C ASN A 180 -5.42 -2.28 27.66
N LEU A 181 -5.16 -1.72 26.48
CA LEU A 181 -4.94 -2.52 25.28
C LEU A 181 -3.51 -3.06 25.22
N LYS A 182 -2.50 -2.31 25.65
CA LYS A 182 -1.12 -2.83 25.75
C LYS A 182 -1.04 -4.07 26.64
N THR A 183 -1.73 -4.06 27.79
CA THR A 183 -1.75 -5.18 28.73
C THR A 183 -2.58 -6.36 28.24
N SER A 184 -3.58 -6.14 27.38
CA SER A 184 -4.38 -7.22 26.79
C SER A 184 -3.69 -8.03 25.67
N TYR A 185 -2.55 -7.54 25.17
CA TYR A 185 -1.78 -8.16 24.08
C TYR A 185 -0.32 -8.50 24.44
N SER A 186 0.04 -8.41 25.73
CA SER A 186 1.32 -8.86 26.31
C SER A 186 1.15 -10.20 27.00
#